data_AF-A0A2U2B9X8-F1
#
_entry.id   AF-A0A2U2B9X8-F1
#
_cell.length_a   1.000
_cell.length_b   1.000
_cell.length_c   1.000
_cell.angle_alpha   90.00
_cell.angle_beta   90.00
_cell.angle_gamma   90.00
#
_symmetry.space_group_name_H-M   'P 1'
#
loop_
_entity.id
_entity.type
_entity.pdbx_description
1 polymer ?
#
loop_
_entity_poly.entity_id
_entity_poly.type
_entity_poly.pdbx_seq_one_letter_code
_entity_poly.pdbx_strand_id
1 'polypeptide(L)'
;MIRFFIIILSSLLIFSQGRAQSDQWPVPEDEAERLSPFAFNDSTREAGQELYDLNCASCHGDPGEGNYANLDPLPADPVSPTIQNNSDGALYHKITEGRGQMPAFQNVLTPEERWFVVSYLRSYNDGYVQEVAKEVIKKGYKGLIRIMMDYDAGQNRMISKITGIQDNEEEPISNARVRLTAKRYFGDLTLDGEKETDSIGMVAFTIPEDLPGDSTGNVHFRIALTEQELYGSAKKDTVLKAGSPVMAPPLNKERAMWNTVWKAPVWLLISYLGAVLLIWGTIFFIILQIREIFLIGKRKES
;
A
#
# COMPACT_ATOMS: atom_id res chain seq x y z
N MET A 1 -19.77 -60.64 24.17
CA MET A 1 -19.35 -59.58 23.23
C MET A 1 -20.15 -58.33 23.55
N ILE A 2 -19.59 -57.13 23.37
CA ILE A 2 -20.16 -55.82 23.77
C ILE A 2 -19.88 -55.42 25.23
N ARG A 3 -18.60 -55.46 25.65
CA ARG A 3 -18.08 -54.76 26.84
C ARG A 3 -16.74 -54.05 26.54
N PHE A 4 -16.57 -53.60 25.29
CA PHE A 4 -15.30 -53.02 24.79
C PHE A 4 -15.50 -51.75 23.96
N PHE A 5 -16.60 -51.01 24.17
CA PHE A 5 -16.95 -49.86 23.32
C PHE A 5 -17.17 -48.54 24.07
N ILE A 6 -16.61 -48.38 25.28
CA ILE A 6 -16.85 -47.18 26.13
C ILE A 6 -15.54 -46.46 26.56
N ILE A 7 -14.35 -46.90 26.13
CA ILE A 7 -13.08 -46.30 26.63
C ILE A 7 -12.30 -45.48 25.58
N ILE A 8 -12.70 -45.45 24.30
CA ILE A 8 -11.94 -44.75 23.24
C ILE A 8 -12.51 -43.36 22.87
N LEU A 9 -13.61 -42.91 23.49
CA LEU A 9 -14.22 -41.60 23.19
C LEU A 9 -14.11 -40.56 24.33
N SER A 10 -13.29 -40.82 25.36
CA SER A 10 -13.11 -39.91 26.50
C SER A 10 -11.68 -39.41 26.70
N SER A 11 -10.77 -39.67 25.75
CA SER A 11 -9.35 -39.26 25.79
C SER A 11 -9.00 -38.16 24.79
N LEU A 12 -9.99 -37.42 24.29
CA LEU A 12 -9.80 -36.37 23.28
C LEU A 12 -10.39 -35.01 23.69
N LEU A 13 -10.47 -34.75 24.99
CA LEU A 13 -10.96 -33.48 25.57
C LEU A 13 -10.08 -32.97 26.71
N ILE A 14 -8.76 -33.11 26.59
CA ILE A 14 -7.81 -32.40 27.44
C ILE A 14 -6.65 -31.97 26.56
N PHE A 15 -6.79 -30.83 25.88
CA PHE A 15 -5.68 -29.93 25.51
C PHE A 15 -6.26 -28.70 24.79
N SER A 16 -6.97 -27.84 25.52
CA SER A 16 -7.25 -26.47 25.08
C SER A 16 -6.98 -25.46 26.19
N GLN A 17 -5.96 -25.72 27.00
CA GLN A 17 -5.38 -24.71 27.89
C GLN A 17 -4.01 -24.35 27.32
N GLY A 18 -3.88 -23.12 26.81
CA GLY A 18 -2.59 -22.56 26.41
C GLY A 18 -2.55 -21.98 25.00
N ARG A 19 -3.11 -20.77 24.84
CA ARG A 19 -2.39 -19.58 24.35
C ARG A 19 -3.38 -18.42 24.35
N ALA A 20 -3.56 -17.80 25.53
CA ALA A 20 -3.81 -16.36 25.55
C ALA A 20 -2.49 -15.71 25.11
N GLN A 21 -2.23 -15.73 23.81
CA GLN A 21 -1.20 -14.89 23.23
C GLN A 21 -1.83 -13.51 23.22
N SER A 22 -1.40 -12.64 24.14
CA SER A 22 -1.69 -11.21 24.05
C SER A 22 -1.46 -10.79 22.60
N ASP A 23 -2.47 -10.21 21.96
CA ASP A 23 -2.43 -9.75 20.57
C ASP A 23 -1.45 -8.57 20.45
N GLN A 24 -0.15 -8.86 20.57
CA GLN A 24 0.91 -7.89 20.42
C GLN A 24 0.96 -7.51 18.95
N TRP A 25 0.72 -6.24 18.65
CA TRP A 25 0.81 -5.69 17.30
C TRP A 25 2.23 -5.86 16.77
N PRO A 26 2.46 -6.76 15.79
CA PRO A 26 3.77 -6.98 15.22
C PRO A 26 4.14 -5.82 14.30
N VAL A 27 5.28 -5.19 14.55
CA VAL A 27 5.85 -4.14 13.69
C VAL A 27 7.07 -4.74 12.98
N PRO A 28 7.25 -4.53 11.66
CA PRO A 28 8.46 -4.93 10.95
C PRO A 28 9.72 -4.41 11.64
N GLU A 29 10.78 -5.22 11.69
CA GLU A 29 12.02 -4.92 12.44
C GLU A 29 12.67 -3.61 11.95
N ASP A 30 12.69 -3.38 10.64
CA ASP A 30 13.19 -2.17 9.99
C ASP A 30 12.40 -0.90 10.33
N GLU A 31 11.09 -1.04 10.59
CA GLU A 31 10.25 0.07 11.05
C GLU A 31 10.35 0.27 12.56
N ALA A 32 10.53 -0.80 13.33
CA ALA A 32 10.72 -0.73 14.78
C ALA A 32 12.07 -0.08 15.14
N GLU A 33 13.13 -0.31 14.36
CA GLU A 33 14.44 0.30 14.54
C GLU A 33 14.50 1.76 14.04
N ARG A 34 13.41 2.29 13.47
CA ARG A 34 13.36 3.68 12.99
C ARG A 34 13.55 4.66 14.14
N LEU A 35 14.56 5.52 14.03
CA LEU A 35 14.86 6.57 14.99
C LEU A 35 14.25 7.91 14.57
N SER A 36 13.90 8.75 15.55
CA SER A 36 13.45 10.12 15.28
C SER A 36 14.56 10.93 14.58
N PRO A 37 14.22 11.76 13.57
CA PRO A 37 15.19 12.62 12.89
C PRO A 37 15.62 13.84 13.72
N PHE A 38 14.95 14.11 14.85
CA PHE A 38 15.28 15.23 15.74
C PHE A 38 15.14 14.86 17.22
N ALA A 39 15.81 15.64 18.07
CA ALA A 39 15.73 15.50 19.51
C ALA A 39 14.37 15.97 20.05
N PHE A 40 13.76 15.15 20.90
CA PHE A 40 12.56 15.50 21.65
C PHE A 40 12.90 16.53 22.72
N ASN A 41 12.12 17.60 22.77
CA ASN A 41 12.29 18.72 23.68
C ASN A 41 10.91 19.29 24.06
N ASP A 42 10.87 20.33 24.89
CA ASP A 42 9.61 20.87 25.39
C ASP A 42 8.71 21.39 24.25
N SER A 43 9.28 22.00 23.22
CA SER A 43 8.52 22.49 22.06
C SER A 43 7.88 21.34 21.27
N THR A 44 8.60 20.23 21.04
CA THR A 44 8.04 19.06 20.33
C THR A 44 7.01 18.32 21.18
N ARG A 45 7.16 18.34 22.51
CA ARG A 45 6.19 17.76 23.45
C ARG A 45 4.89 18.55 23.49
N GLU A 46 4.97 19.88 23.57
CA GLU A 46 3.80 20.77 23.56
C GLU A 46 3.01 20.62 22.25
N ALA A 47 3.69 20.67 21.10
CA ALA A 47 3.05 20.43 19.80
C ALA A 47 2.42 19.02 19.72
N GLY A 48 3.11 18.01 20.27
CA GLY A 48 2.61 16.64 20.34
C GLY A 48 1.35 16.49 21.19
N GLN A 49 1.26 17.25 22.29
CA GLN A 49 0.08 17.27 23.15
C GLN A 49 -1.13 17.83 22.40
N GLU A 50 -0.99 18.97 21.73
CA GLU A 50 -2.10 19.56 20.95
C GLU A 50 -2.64 18.59 19.88
N LEU A 51 -1.73 17.88 19.22
CA LEU A 51 -2.08 16.87 18.22
C LEU A 51 -2.76 15.65 18.85
N TYR A 52 -2.29 15.20 20.01
CA TYR A 52 -2.90 14.10 20.75
C TYR A 52 -4.33 14.46 21.19
N ASP A 53 -4.53 15.65 21.74
CA ASP A 53 -5.83 16.12 22.20
C ASP A 53 -6.84 16.19 21.04
N LEU A 54 -6.39 16.63 19.87
CA LEU A 54 -7.22 16.73 18.68
C LEU A 54 -7.56 15.38 18.04
N ASN A 55 -6.60 14.44 18.01
CA ASN A 55 -6.70 13.25 17.15
C ASN A 55 -6.78 11.91 17.91
N CYS A 56 -6.32 11.85 19.15
CA CYS A 56 -6.10 10.61 19.89
C CYS A 56 -6.93 10.51 21.18
N ALA A 57 -7.09 11.62 21.91
CA ALA A 57 -7.72 11.65 23.24
C ALA A 57 -9.17 11.15 23.23
N SER A 58 -9.91 11.38 22.13
CA SER A 58 -11.30 10.91 22.01
C SER A 58 -11.48 9.39 22.16
N CYS A 59 -10.43 8.61 21.87
CA CYS A 59 -10.43 7.15 22.04
C CYS A 59 -9.48 6.68 23.14
N HIS A 60 -8.31 7.29 23.30
CA HIS A 60 -7.30 6.86 24.26
C HIS A 60 -7.44 7.48 25.66
N GLY A 61 -8.28 8.52 25.80
CA GLY A 61 -8.48 9.24 27.06
C GLY A 61 -7.32 10.17 27.42
N ASP A 62 -7.33 10.66 28.64
CA ASP A 62 -6.23 11.38 29.25
C ASP A 62 -5.16 10.35 29.70
N PRO A 63 -3.88 10.55 29.34
CA PRO A 63 -2.83 9.59 29.67
C PRO A 63 -2.75 9.29 31.17
N GLY A 64 -2.82 8.00 31.54
CA GLY A 64 -2.72 7.53 32.93
C GLY A 64 -4.05 7.52 33.72
N GLU A 65 -5.12 8.12 33.20
CA GLU A 65 -6.41 8.21 33.89
C GLU A 65 -7.33 7.02 33.60
N GLY A 66 -7.00 6.19 32.61
CA GLY A 66 -7.77 5.00 32.25
C GLY A 66 -9.19 5.29 31.73
N ASN A 67 -9.43 6.49 31.22
CA ASN A 67 -10.72 6.95 30.68
C ASN A 67 -10.82 6.78 29.14
N TYR A 68 -10.28 5.68 28.62
CA TYR A 68 -10.35 5.32 27.20
C TYR A 68 -11.77 4.93 26.76
N ALA A 69 -12.04 5.07 25.46
CA ALA A 69 -13.29 4.65 24.84
C ALA A 69 -13.48 3.13 24.96
N ASN A 70 -14.72 2.71 25.17
CA ASN A 70 -15.09 1.31 25.30
C ASN A 70 -15.18 0.62 23.91
N LEU A 71 -14.01 0.33 23.33
CA LEU A 71 -13.85 -0.37 22.04
C LEU A 71 -13.34 -1.80 22.25
N ASP A 72 -13.49 -2.65 21.22
CA ASP A 72 -12.94 -4.01 21.19
C ASP A 72 -11.96 -4.15 19.99
N PRO A 73 -10.66 -4.35 20.21
CA PRO A 73 -9.98 -4.36 21.51
C PRO A 73 -9.94 -2.97 22.16
N LEU A 74 -9.77 -2.92 23.50
CA LEU A 74 -9.65 -1.67 24.24
C LEU A 74 -8.42 -0.86 23.77
N PRO A 75 -8.54 0.46 23.60
CA PRO A 75 -7.39 1.32 23.36
C PRO A 75 -6.41 1.21 24.53
N ALA A 76 -5.12 1.13 24.21
CA ALA A 76 -4.09 1.11 25.23
C ALA A 76 -3.89 2.49 25.84
N ASP A 77 -3.67 2.54 27.15
CA ASP A 77 -3.25 3.76 27.85
C ASP A 77 -1.81 4.12 27.42
N PRO A 78 -1.55 5.37 26.98
CA PRO A 78 -0.22 5.81 26.60
C PRO A 78 0.85 5.66 27.68
N VAL A 79 0.47 5.73 28.96
CA VAL A 79 1.40 5.60 30.11
C VAL A 79 1.69 4.13 30.42
N SER A 80 0.91 3.20 29.89
CA SER A 80 1.05 1.78 30.21
C SER A 80 2.45 1.23 29.84
N PRO A 81 3.00 0.30 30.63
CA PRO A 81 4.28 -0.35 30.30
C PRO A 81 4.28 -1.01 28.93
N THR A 82 3.12 -1.53 28.49
CA THR A 82 2.98 -2.12 27.16
C THR A 82 3.23 -1.12 26.05
N ILE A 83 2.81 0.14 26.21
CA ILE A 83 3.08 1.21 25.26
C ILE A 83 4.51 1.72 25.42
N GLN A 84 4.94 2.00 26.65
CA GLN A 84 6.26 2.55 26.94
C GLN A 84 7.43 1.61 26.57
N ASN A 85 7.21 0.29 26.53
CA ASN A 85 8.22 -0.68 26.10
C ASN A 85 8.35 -0.84 24.57
N ASN A 86 7.52 -0.20 23.76
CA ASN A 86 7.75 -0.16 22.31
C ASN A 86 8.98 0.71 22.03
N SER A 87 9.66 0.49 20.90
CA SER A 87 10.63 1.46 20.37
C SER A 87 9.91 2.69 19.81
N ASP A 88 10.64 3.78 19.63
CA ASP A 88 10.09 5.02 19.04
C ASP A 88 9.58 4.78 17.62
N GLY A 89 10.34 4.05 16.81
CA GLY A 89 9.93 3.61 15.48
C GLY A 89 8.66 2.77 15.47
N ALA A 90 8.50 1.88 16.45
CA ALA A 90 7.29 1.07 16.57
C ALA A 90 6.06 1.92 16.94
N LEU A 91 6.19 2.91 17.83
CA LEU A 91 5.10 3.85 18.13
C LEU A 91 4.75 4.68 16.90
N TYR A 92 5.75 5.22 16.21
CA TYR A 92 5.59 5.99 14.99
C TYR A 92 4.89 5.17 13.89
N HIS A 93 5.28 3.92 13.68
CA HIS A 93 4.66 3.02 12.70
C HIS A 93 3.19 2.74 13.05
N LYS A 94 2.89 2.47 14.32
CA LYS A 94 1.51 2.23 14.78
C LYS A 94 0.59 3.42 14.52
N ILE A 95 1.08 4.64 14.78
CA ILE A 95 0.33 5.87 14.46
C ILE A 95 0.17 6.03 12.94
N THR A 96 1.23 5.72 12.17
CA THR A 96 1.24 5.85 10.71
C THR A 96 0.21 4.94 10.04
N GLU A 97 0.26 3.64 10.33
CA GLU A 97 -0.53 2.62 9.62
C GLU A 97 -1.89 2.35 10.26
N GLY A 98 -2.03 2.55 11.58
CA GLY A 98 -3.23 2.13 12.29
C GLY A 98 -3.41 0.60 12.29
N ARG A 99 -4.38 0.10 13.07
CA ARG A 99 -4.77 -1.32 13.10
C ARG A 99 -6.17 -1.47 13.63
N GLY A 100 -7.00 -2.26 12.93
CA GLY A 100 -8.37 -2.52 13.34
C GLY A 100 -9.19 -1.23 13.41
N GLN A 101 -9.64 -0.88 14.60
CA GLN A 101 -10.45 0.32 14.85
C GLN A 101 -9.61 1.60 14.95
N MET A 102 -8.29 1.49 15.13
CA MET A 102 -7.39 2.65 15.10
C MET A 102 -7.10 3.02 13.64
N PRO A 103 -7.51 4.21 13.15
CA PRO A 103 -7.29 4.62 11.78
C PRO A 103 -5.81 4.89 11.49
N ALA A 104 -5.43 4.86 10.21
CA ALA A 104 -4.12 5.28 9.75
C ALA A 104 -4.02 6.81 9.78
N PHE A 105 -3.08 7.37 10.54
CA PHE A 105 -2.88 8.83 10.58
C PHE A 105 -1.94 9.34 9.51
N GLN A 106 -1.46 8.47 8.61
CA GLN A 106 -0.54 8.88 7.55
C GLN A 106 -1.09 9.89 6.54
N ASN A 107 -2.42 9.98 6.44
CA ASN A 107 -3.11 10.91 5.55
C ASN A 107 -3.67 12.15 6.28
N VAL A 108 -3.46 12.24 7.60
CA VAL A 108 -4.01 13.31 8.46
C VAL A 108 -2.89 14.14 9.07
N LEU A 109 -1.83 13.46 9.54
CA LEU A 109 -0.66 14.07 10.18
C LEU A 109 0.55 13.92 9.27
N THR A 110 1.38 14.97 9.18
CA THR A 110 2.73 14.88 8.59
C THR A 110 3.60 13.93 9.43
N PRO A 111 4.57 13.18 8.86
CA PRO A 111 5.60 12.51 9.65
C PRO A 111 6.23 13.34 10.77
N GLU A 112 6.51 14.63 10.57
CA GLU A 112 7.00 15.50 11.66
C GLU A 112 6.00 15.58 12.82
N GLU A 113 4.71 15.85 12.54
CA GLU A 113 3.65 15.87 13.55
C GLU A 113 3.46 14.51 14.24
N ARG A 114 3.60 13.40 13.51
CA ARG A 114 3.57 12.06 14.13
C ARG A 114 4.72 11.85 15.11
N TRP A 115 5.91 12.35 14.80
CA TRP A 115 7.04 12.33 15.74
C TRP A 115 6.80 13.24 16.94
N PHE A 116 6.08 14.36 16.79
CA PHE A 116 5.66 15.18 17.93
C PHE A 116 4.71 14.41 18.85
N VAL A 117 3.73 13.68 18.29
CA VAL A 117 2.87 12.80 19.11
C VAL A 117 3.72 11.78 19.87
N VAL A 118 4.69 11.12 19.23
CA VAL A 118 5.62 10.20 19.93
C VAL A 118 6.41 10.93 21.02
N SER A 119 6.91 12.14 20.75
CA SER A 119 7.59 12.99 21.75
C SER A 119 6.71 13.23 22.97
N TYR A 120 5.42 13.50 22.79
CA TYR A 120 4.47 13.67 23.87
C TYR A 120 4.23 12.36 24.63
N LEU A 121 4.04 11.23 23.94
CA LEU A 121 3.87 9.92 24.58
C LEU A 121 5.08 9.53 25.45
N ARG A 122 6.30 9.88 25.00
CA ARG A 122 7.54 9.64 25.75
C ARG A 122 7.71 10.51 26.98
N SER A 123 7.00 11.63 27.06
CA SER A 123 7.06 12.51 28.22
C SER A 123 6.55 11.88 29.51
N TYR A 124 5.82 10.77 29.42
CA TYR A 124 5.31 9.98 30.54
C TYR A 124 6.27 8.91 31.06
N ASN A 125 7.49 8.83 30.52
CA ASN A 125 8.51 7.89 30.95
C ASN A 125 9.77 8.64 31.39
N ASP A 126 9.89 8.89 32.69
CA ASP A 126 11.03 9.62 33.28
C ASP A 126 12.39 8.94 33.04
N GLY A 127 12.40 7.62 32.78
CA GLY A 127 13.60 6.84 32.49
C GLY A 127 13.94 6.74 31.01
N TYR A 128 13.16 7.36 30.14
CA TYR A 128 13.38 7.33 28.70
C TYR A 128 14.62 8.15 28.32
N VAL A 129 15.53 7.50 27.59
CA VAL A 129 16.67 8.15 26.94
C VAL A 129 16.48 7.99 25.44
N GLN A 130 16.31 9.10 24.75
CA GLN A 130 16.12 9.08 23.31
C GLN A 130 17.40 8.63 22.59
N GLU A 131 17.27 7.60 21.77
CA GLU A 131 18.22 7.31 20.72
C GLU A 131 17.83 8.14 19.49
N VAL A 132 18.51 9.27 19.30
CA VAL A 132 18.35 10.07 18.09
C VAL A 132 19.15 9.39 16.97
N ALA A 133 18.61 9.37 15.75
CA ALA A 133 19.41 9.00 14.59
C ALA A 133 20.70 9.83 14.62
N LYS A 134 21.87 9.17 14.70
CA LYS A 134 23.18 9.85 14.67
C LYS A 134 23.14 10.87 13.55
N GLU A 135 23.34 12.15 13.88
CA GLU A 135 23.19 13.31 12.98
C GLU A 135 23.49 12.93 11.53
N VAL A 136 22.44 12.58 10.80
CA VAL A 136 22.36 12.96 9.41
C VAL A 136 21.89 14.38 9.51
N ILE A 137 22.59 15.33 8.88
CA ILE A 137 22.07 16.69 8.73
C ILE A 137 20.78 16.57 7.88
N LYS A 138 19.66 16.25 8.55
CA LYS A 138 18.29 16.23 8.04
C LYS A 138 17.64 17.54 8.48
N LYS A 139 18.28 18.67 8.20
CA LYS A 139 17.52 19.90 7.98
C LYS A 139 16.74 19.63 6.71
N GLY A 140 15.40 19.74 6.74
CA GLY A 140 14.58 19.64 5.54
C GLY A 140 15.27 20.38 4.40
N TYR A 141 15.59 19.67 3.33
CA TYR A 141 16.49 20.19 2.33
C TYR A 141 15.79 21.31 1.57
N LYS A 142 16.05 22.57 1.94
CA LYS A 142 15.46 23.75 1.28
C LYS A 142 16.16 24.09 -0.05
N GLY A 143 17.16 23.31 -0.45
CA GLY A 143 17.89 23.45 -1.71
C GLY A 143 17.32 22.57 -2.84
N LEU A 144 18.02 22.53 -3.97
CA LEU A 144 17.65 21.71 -5.11
C LEU A 144 18.24 20.30 -4.97
N ILE A 145 17.41 19.26 -5.04
CA ILE A 145 17.90 17.88 -5.08
C ILE A 145 18.15 17.46 -6.52
N ARG A 146 19.38 17.05 -6.81
CA ARG A 146 19.77 16.46 -8.08
C ARG A 146 19.85 14.95 -7.92
N ILE A 147 19.09 14.25 -8.76
CA ILE A 147 19.15 12.79 -8.85
C ILE A 147 19.73 12.42 -10.21
N MET A 148 20.85 11.70 -10.17
CA MET A 148 21.48 11.11 -11.35
C MET A 148 21.16 9.62 -11.38
N MET A 149 20.82 9.09 -12.55
CA MET A 149 20.53 7.67 -12.77
C MET A 149 21.45 7.17 -13.86
N ASP A 150 22.17 6.09 -13.59
CA ASP A 150 23.05 5.41 -14.55
C ASP A 150 22.80 3.90 -14.53
N TYR A 151 22.59 3.33 -15.71
CA TYR A 151 22.18 1.93 -15.86
C TYR A 151 23.34 1.09 -16.37
N ASP A 152 23.81 0.19 -15.53
CA ASP A 152 24.81 -0.80 -15.90
C ASP A 152 24.11 -2.01 -16.53
N ALA A 153 24.13 -2.04 -17.86
CA ALA A 153 23.58 -3.14 -18.65
C ALA A 153 24.33 -4.48 -18.45
N GLY A 154 25.58 -4.46 -17.98
CA GLY A 154 26.36 -5.68 -17.75
C GLY A 154 25.96 -6.41 -16.46
N GLN A 155 25.48 -5.68 -15.46
CA GLN A 155 25.04 -6.24 -14.18
C GLN A 155 23.51 -6.19 -13.98
N ASN A 156 22.78 -5.58 -14.93
CA ASN A 156 21.35 -5.29 -14.83
C ASN A 156 20.99 -4.49 -13.56
N ARG A 157 21.82 -3.47 -13.26
CA ARG A 157 21.69 -2.65 -12.05
C ARG A 157 21.49 -1.18 -12.42
N MET A 158 20.52 -0.57 -11.76
CA MET A 158 20.31 0.87 -11.77
C MET A 158 21.07 1.47 -10.60
N ILE A 159 22.10 2.26 -10.90
CA ILE A 159 22.85 3.02 -9.91
C ILE A 159 22.32 4.44 -9.93
N SER A 160 21.97 4.97 -8.77
CA SER A 160 21.55 6.36 -8.66
C SER A 160 22.36 7.08 -7.61
N LYS A 161 22.73 8.33 -7.92
CA LYS A 161 23.39 9.25 -6.98
C LYS A 161 22.44 10.40 -6.69
N ILE A 162 22.21 10.64 -5.41
CA ILE A 162 21.35 11.70 -4.91
C ILE A 162 22.23 12.74 -4.21
N THR A 163 22.24 13.95 -4.76
CA THR A 163 22.95 15.09 -4.21
C THR A 163 21.98 16.22 -3.91
N GLY A 164 22.19 16.88 -2.78
CA GLY A 164 21.60 18.17 -2.49
C GLY A 164 22.52 19.29 -3.00
N ILE A 165 21.93 20.35 -3.58
CA ILE A 165 22.60 21.63 -3.84
C ILE A 165 22.03 22.75 -2.92
N GLN A 166 22.84 23.27 -1.99
CA GLN A 166 22.46 24.29 -1.00
C GLN A 166 23.62 25.29 -0.90
N ASP A 167 23.29 26.59 -0.97
CA ASP A 167 24.29 27.67 -0.94
C ASP A 167 25.45 27.49 -1.95
N ASN A 168 25.15 26.84 -3.08
CA ASN A 168 26.06 26.52 -4.18
C ASN A 168 27.13 25.45 -3.87
N GLU A 169 26.97 24.70 -2.78
CA GLU A 169 27.77 23.53 -2.44
C GLU A 169 26.96 22.24 -2.67
N GLU A 170 27.61 21.20 -3.21
CA GLU A 170 26.99 19.91 -3.47
C GLU A 170 27.28 18.93 -2.33
N GLU A 171 26.26 18.50 -1.61
CA GLU A 171 26.36 17.54 -0.51
C GLU A 171 25.64 16.22 -0.85
N PRO A 172 26.25 15.05 -0.58
CA PRO A 172 25.58 13.77 -0.80
C PRO A 172 24.49 13.53 0.25
N ILE A 173 23.31 13.09 -0.19
CA ILE A 173 22.21 12.76 0.72
C ILE A 173 22.34 11.29 1.14
N SER A 174 22.77 11.05 2.37
CA SER A 174 22.94 9.71 2.95
C SER A 174 21.73 9.27 3.80
N ASN A 175 21.54 7.94 3.94
CA ASN A 175 20.45 7.30 4.68
C ASN A 175 19.05 7.80 4.31
N ALA A 176 18.87 8.14 3.04
CA ALA A 176 17.57 8.52 2.51
C ALA A 176 16.92 7.32 1.84
N ARG A 177 15.66 7.04 2.18
CA ARG A 177 14.89 5.97 1.53
C ARG A 177 14.47 6.39 0.14
N VAL A 178 14.79 5.54 -0.81
CA VAL A 178 14.56 5.76 -2.23
C VAL A 178 13.79 4.57 -2.79
N ARG A 179 12.81 4.89 -3.63
CA ARG A 179 12.03 3.91 -4.36
C ARG A 179 12.28 4.09 -5.86
N LEU A 180 12.65 2.99 -6.52
CA LEU A 180 12.68 2.91 -7.97
C LEU A 180 11.38 2.29 -8.47
N THR A 181 10.73 2.94 -9.43
CA THR A 181 9.52 2.43 -10.08
C THR A 181 9.64 2.43 -11.59
N ALA A 182 8.98 1.48 -12.25
CA ALA A 182 8.78 1.44 -13.69
C ALA A 182 7.32 1.75 -14.01
N LYS A 183 7.09 2.75 -14.87
CA LYS A 183 5.74 3.14 -15.28
C LYS A 183 5.07 2.03 -16.08
N ARG A 184 3.86 1.63 -15.69
CA ARG A 184 3.00 0.68 -16.41
C ARG A 184 1.76 1.39 -16.95
N TYR A 185 0.94 0.66 -17.70
CA TYR A 185 -0.35 1.15 -18.18
C TYR A 185 -1.31 1.47 -17.01
N PHE A 186 -1.27 0.68 -15.94
CA PHE A 186 -2.14 0.82 -14.77
C PHE A 186 -1.31 1.01 -13.49
N GLY A 187 -0.69 2.19 -13.35
CA GLY A 187 0.12 2.55 -12.19
C GLY A 187 1.61 2.29 -12.38
N ASP A 188 2.35 2.32 -11.27
CA ASP A 188 3.80 2.22 -11.24
C ASP A 188 4.22 0.90 -10.55
N LEU A 189 5.12 0.14 -11.17
CA LEU A 189 5.68 -1.10 -10.61
C LEU A 189 6.92 -0.76 -9.78
N THR A 190 6.91 -1.07 -8.49
CA THR A 190 8.11 -0.90 -7.63
C THR A 190 9.13 -1.98 -7.94
N LEU A 191 10.39 -1.59 -8.11
CA LEU A 191 11.51 -2.46 -8.46
C LEU A 191 12.46 -2.62 -7.28
N ASP A 192 12.73 -3.86 -6.88
CA ASP A 192 13.75 -4.21 -5.88
C ASP A 192 13.57 -3.52 -4.51
N GLY A 193 12.31 -3.25 -4.15
CA GLY A 193 11.92 -2.68 -2.86
C GLY A 193 12.36 -1.22 -2.66
N GLU A 194 12.25 -0.76 -1.42
CA GLU A 194 12.87 0.50 -1.00
C GLU A 194 14.27 0.25 -0.47
N LYS A 195 15.18 1.17 -0.76
CA LYS A 195 16.57 1.09 -0.33
C LYS A 195 17.07 2.43 0.18
N GLU A 196 18.02 2.38 1.09
CA GLU A 196 18.64 3.57 1.67
C GLU A 196 19.93 3.93 0.91
N THR A 197 20.18 5.24 0.79
CA THR A 197 21.43 5.75 0.22
C THR A 197 22.60 5.55 1.18
N ASP A 198 23.77 5.22 0.63
CA ASP A 198 25.01 5.10 1.40
C ASP A 198 25.57 6.48 1.84
N SER A 199 26.72 6.46 2.51
CA SER A 199 27.41 7.67 2.99
C SER A 199 27.83 8.65 1.89
N ILE A 200 27.83 8.21 0.62
CA ILE A 200 28.18 9.02 -0.55
C ILE A 200 26.96 9.32 -1.44
N GLY A 201 25.75 9.03 -0.93
CA GLY A 201 24.48 9.33 -1.58
C GLY A 201 24.14 8.41 -2.74
N MET A 202 24.76 7.23 -2.82
CA MET A 202 24.50 6.25 -3.87
C MET A 202 23.55 5.15 -3.40
N VAL A 203 22.74 4.66 -4.34
CA VAL A 203 21.84 3.52 -4.14
C VAL A 203 21.82 2.67 -5.41
N ALA A 204 21.77 1.35 -5.24
CA ALA A 204 21.76 0.40 -6.35
C ALA A 204 20.54 -0.52 -6.29
N PHE A 205 19.75 -0.49 -7.36
CA PHE A 205 18.58 -1.36 -7.57
C PHE A 205 18.88 -2.41 -8.63
N THR A 206 18.40 -3.62 -8.42
CA THR A 206 18.45 -4.72 -9.38
C THR A 206 17.22 -4.64 -10.28
N ILE A 207 17.44 -4.61 -11.59
CA ILE A 207 16.35 -4.64 -12.57
C ILE A 207 16.08 -6.11 -12.96
N PRO A 208 14.83 -6.60 -12.98
CA PRO A 208 14.52 -7.92 -13.50
C PRO A 208 14.81 -8.03 -15.02
N GLU A 209 15.37 -9.14 -15.48
CA GLU A 209 15.67 -9.37 -16.91
C GLU A 209 14.41 -9.44 -17.78
N ASP A 210 13.30 -9.91 -17.20
CA ASP A 210 12.03 -10.13 -17.88
C ASP A 210 11.13 -8.88 -17.90
N LEU A 211 11.64 -7.71 -17.50
CA LEU A 211 10.85 -6.49 -17.40
C LEU A 211 10.29 -6.09 -18.78
N PRO A 212 8.95 -6.09 -19.00
CA PRO A 212 8.41 -5.73 -20.31
C PRO A 212 8.62 -4.24 -20.62
N GLY A 213 9.17 -3.94 -21.80
CA GLY A 213 9.36 -2.60 -22.32
C GLY A 213 8.44 -2.28 -23.52
N ASP A 214 8.63 -1.12 -24.12
CA ASP A 214 7.96 -0.72 -25.36
C ASP A 214 8.41 -1.56 -26.57
N SER A 215 7.95 -1.22 -27.78
CA SER A 215 8.33 -1.92 -29.02
C SER A 215 9.84 -1.93 -29.30
N THR A 216 10.60 -1.07 -28.66
CA THR A 216 12.07 -0.95 -28.76
C THR A 216 12.80 -1.41 -27.51
N GLY A 217 12.08 -1.88 -26.48
CA GLY A 217 12.64 -2.32 -25.20
C GLY A 217 12.90 -1.19 -24.19
N ASN A 218 12.39 0.02 -24.42
CA ASN A 218 12.52 1.09 -23.46
C ASN A 218 11.51 0.96 -22.33
N VAL A 219 11.94 1.34 -21.14
CA VAL A 219 11.12 1.42 -19.94
C VAL A 219 11.26 2.82 -19.35
N HIS A 220 10.14 3.39 -18.92
CA HIS A 220 10.10 4.64 -18.18
C HIS A 220 10.35 4.34 -16.70
N PHE A 221 11.54 4.67 -16.23
CA PHE A 221 11.90 4.58 -14.82
C PHE A 221 11.65 5.91 -14.12
N ARG A 222 11.20 5.82 -12.88
CA ARG A 222 11.04 6.92 -11.95
C ARG A 222 11.75 6.55 -10.67
N ILE A 223 12.66 7.40 -10.23
CA ILE A 223 13.23 7.30 -8.89
C ILE A 223 12.71 8.45 -8.05
N ALA A 224 12.28 8.16 -6.83
CA ALA A 224 11.74 9.14 -5.91
C ALA A 224 12.21 8.84 -4.48
N LEU A 225 12.43 9.89 -3.72
CA LEU A 225 12.67 9.80 -2.28
C LEU A 225 11.33 9.52 -1.59
N THR A 226 11.26 8.45 -0.79
CA THR A 226 10.02 8.05 -0.10
C THR A 226 9.68 9.06 1.00
N GLU A 227 10.71 9.62 1.66
CA GLU A 227 10.57 10.59 2.75
C GLU A 227 10.34 12.00 2.19
N GLN A 228 9.18 12.22 1.57
CA GLN A 228 8.84 13.50 0.92
C GLN A 228 8.88 14.72 1.85
N GLU A 229 8.86 14.50 3.16
CA GLU A 229 8.91 15.58 4.14
C GLU A 229 10.30 16.15 4.36
N LEU A 230 11.30 15.29 4.24
CA LEU A 230 12.69 15.66 4.42
C LEU A 230 13.28 16.21 3.11
N TYR A 231 12.76 15.74 1.98
CA TYR A 231 13.36 15.93 0.66
C TYR A 231 12.42 16.57 -0.37
N GLY A 232 11.18 16.89 0.01
CA GLY A 232 10.15 17.33 -0.92
C GLY A 232 9.74 16.23 -1.91
N SER A 233 8.95 16.59 -2.92
CA SER A 233 8.56 15.67 -4.02
C SER A 233 9.68 15.46 -5.05
N ALA A 234 10.93 15.36 -4.59
CA ALA A 234 12.10 15.15 -5.43
C ALA A 234 12.00 13.79 -6.15
N LYS A 235 11.80 13.86 -7.46
CA LYS A 235 11.68 12.72 -8.35
C LYS A 235 12.41 12.98 -9.65
N LYS A 236 12.93 11.91 -10.24
CA LYS A 236 13.55 11.95 -11.56
C LYS A 236 12.97 10.85 -12.42
N ASP A 237 12.46 11.24 -13.58
CA ASP A 237 11.99 10.34 -14.61
C ASP A 237 13.08 10.19 -15.69
N THR A 238 13.35 8.97 -16.14
CA THR A 238 14.29 8.67 -17.22
C THR A 238 13.78 7.50 -18.06
N VAL A 239 14.12 7.47 -19.35
CA VAL A 239 13.77 6.39 -20.27
C VAL A 239 15.03 5.63 -20.62
N LEU A 240 15.07 4.34 -20.32
CA LEU A 240 16.24 3.49 -20.53
C LEU A 240 15.84 2.21 -21.23
N LYS A 241 16.73 1.71 -22.09
CA LYS A 241 16.56 0.44 -22.80
C LYS A 241 16.98 -0.74 -21.92
N ALA A 242 16.17 -1.01 -20.90
CA ALA A 242 16.40 -2.09 -19.94
C ALA A 242 15.33 -3.18 -20.00
N GLY A 243 14.27 -2.99 -20.80
CA GLY A 243 13.18 -3.94 -20.90
C GLY A 243 13.25 -4.83 -22.14
N SER A 244 12.62 -5.99 -22.04
CA SER A 244 12.38 -6.86 -23.20
C SER A 244 11.34 -6.22 -24.12
N PRO A 245 11.59 -6.12 -25.45
CA PRO A 245 10.68 -5.47 -26.36
C PRO A 245 9.35 -6.23 -26.45
N VAL A 246 8.25 -5.57 -26.13
CA VAL A 246 6.90 -6.16 -26.24
C VAL A 246 6.18 -5.55 -27.43
N MET A 247 5.96 -6.37 -28.46
CA MET A 247 5.01 -6.02 -29.52
C MET A 247 3.60 -6.42 -29.09
N ALA A 248 2.97 -5.55 -28.30
CA ALA A 248 1.55 -5.71 -28.03
C ALA A 248 0.76 -5.53 -29.34
N PRO A 249 -0.06 -6.50 -29.78
CA PRO A 249 -0.93 -6.28 -30.92
C PRO A 249 -1.87 -5.11 -30.60
N PRO A 250 -2.29 -4.33 -31.60
CA PRO A 250 -3.24 -3.25 -31.36
C PRO A 250 -4.51 -3.84 -30.72
N LEU A 251 -5.11 -3.09 -29.78
CA LEU A 251 -6.30 -3.55 -29.03
C LEU A 251 -7.45 -4.00 -29.95
N ASN A 252 -7.47 -3.47 -31.18
CA ASN A 252 -8.47 -3.81 -32.16
C ASN A 252 -8.08 -4.99 -33.07
N LYS A 253 -6.96 -5.69 -32.88
CA LYS A 253 -6.51 -6.76 -33.80
C LYS A 253 -7.51 -7.91 -33.81
N GLU A 254 -7.88 -8.41 -32.64
CA GLU A 254 -8.71 -9.59 -32.45
C GLU A 254 -10.15 -9.26 -32.04
N ARG A 255 -11.07 -10.23 -32.19
CA ARG A 255 -12.44 -10.07 -31.71
C ARG A 255 -12.47 -10.23 -30.19
N ALA A 256 -12.83 -9.18 -29.48
CA ALA A 256 -12.80 -9.14 -28.01
C ALA A 256 -14.02 -8.40 -27.46
N MET A 257 -14.39 -8.67 -26.21
CA MET A 257 -15.57 -8.08 -25.56
C MET A 257 -15.52 -6.54 -25.50
N TRP A 258 -14.32 -5.98 -25.39
CA TRP A 258 -14.06 -4.56 -25.17
C TRP A 258 -13.56 -3.85 -26.43
N ASN A 259 -13.98 -4.32 -27.61
CA ASN A 259 -13.58 -3.78 -28.91
C ASN A 259 -14.77 -3.07 -29.59
N THR A 260 -14.55 -2.51 -30.78
CA THR A 260 -15.60 -1.92 -31.61
C THR A 260 -16.70 -2.93 -31.94
N VAL A 261 -17.92 -2.44 -32.19
CA VAL A 261 -19.12 -3.28 -32.47
C VAL A 261 -18.89 -4.33 -33.58
N TRP A 262 -18.09 -4.00 -34.59
CA TRP A 262 -17.76 -4.90 -35.70
C TRP A 262 -16.83 -6.06 -35.32
N LYS A 263 -16.09 -5.90 -34.21
CA LYS A 263 -15.16 -6.88 -33.65
C LYS A 263 -15.65 -7.51 -32.35
N ALA A 264 -16.96 -7.49 -32.10
CA ALA A 264 -17.55 -8.29 -31.05
C ALA A 264 -17.22 -9.79 -31.25
N PRO A 265 -17.06 -10.57 -30.16
CA PRO A 265 -16.86 -12.01 -30.25
C PRO A 265 -17.99 -12.70 -31.02
N VAL A 266 -17.64 -13.66 -31.89
CA VAL A 266 -18.61 -14.33 -32.76
C VAL A 266 -19.69 -15.06 -31.95
N TRP A 267 -19.31 -15.71 -30.84
CA TRP A 267 -20.25 -16.40 -29.97
C TRP A 267 -21.30 -15.46 -29.35
N LEU A 268 -20.91 -14.22 -29.04
CA LEU A 268 -21.82 -13.21 -28.50
C LEU A 268 -22.82 -12.75 -29.56
N LEU A 269 -22.34 -12.54 -30.79
CA LEU A 269 -23.21 -12.21 -31.93
C LEU A 269 -24.20 -13.35 -32.23
N ILE A 270 -23.73 -14.60 -32.24
CA ILE A 270 -24.57 -15.78 -32.47
C ILE A 270 -25.62 -15.93 -31.37
N SER A 271 -25.23 -15.79 -30.10
CA SER A 271 -26.17 -15.92 -28.97
C SER A 271 -27.22 -14.80 -28.96
N TYR A 272 -26.82 -13.56 -29.21
CA TYR A 272 -27.75 -12.44 -29.33
C TYR A 272 -28.72 -12.62 -30.51
N LEU A 273 -28.20 -12.89 -31.72
CA LEU A 273 -29.03 -13.10 -32.90
C LEU A 273 -29.95 -14.33 -32.73
N GLY A 274 -29.46 -15.39 -32.11
CA GLY A 274 -30.25 -16.58 -31.77
C GLY A 274 -31.41 -16.26 -30.83
N ALA A 275 -31.16 -15.48 -29.77
CA ALA A 275 -32.21 -15.04 -28.85
C ALA A 275 -33.26 -14.17 -29.56
N VAL A 276 -32.83 -13.23 -30.39
CA VAL A 276 -33.71 -12.38 -31.19
C VAL A 276 -34.57 -13.21 -32.15
N LEU A 277 -33.96 -14.14 -32.89
CA LEU A 277 -34.68 -15.03 -33.81
C LEU A 277 -35.67 -15.94 -33.09
N LEU A 278 -35.34 -16.42 -31.89
CA LEU A 278 -36.26 -17.21 -31.08
C LEU A 278 -37.50 -16.40 -30.68
N ILE A 279 -37.31 -15.17 -30.20
CA ILE A 279 -38.42 -14.28 -29.85
C ILE A 279 -39.29 -14.00 -31.09
N TRP A 280 -38.70 -13.58 -32.20
CA TRP A 280 -39.45 -13.33 -33.44
C TRP A 280 -40.15 -14.59 -33.96
N GLY A 281 -39.51 -15.75 -33.86
CA GLY A 281 -40.09 -17.04 -34.22
C GLY A 281 -41.33 -17.36 -33.39
N THR A 282 -41.30 -17.13 -32.07
CA THR A 282 -42.47 -17.33 -31.20
C THR A 282 -43.62 -16.38 -31.53
N ILE A 283 -43.33 -15.10 -31.78
CA ILE A 283 -44.35 -14.11 -32.17
C ILE A 283 -45.00 -14.53 -33.50
N PHE A 284 -44.18 -14.89 -34.50
CA PHE A 284 -44.68 -15.33 -35.80
C PHE A 284 -45.54 -16.59 -35.70
N PHE A 285 -45.12 -17.57 -34.87
CA PHE A 285 -45.90 -18.77 -34.61
C PHE A 285 -47.27 -18.47 -33.98
N ILE A 286 -47.33 -17.58 -32.98
CA ILE A 286 -48.59 -17.14 -32.36
C ILE A 286 -49.50 -16.49 -33.41
N ILE A 287 -48.98 -15.63 -34.29
CA ILE A 287 -49.75 -15.00 -35.37
C ILE A 287 -50.34 -16.06 -36.32
N LEU A 288 -49.58 -17.09 -36.69
CA LEU A 288 -50.07 -18.18 -37.52
C LEU A 288 -51.20 -18.96 -36.85
N GLN A 289 -51.09 -19.24 -35.54
CA GLN A 289 -52.17 -19.90 -34.79
C GLN A 289 -53.42 -19.03 -34.70
N ILE A 290 -53.29 -17.73 -34.42
CA ILE A 290 -54.43 -16.80 -34.41
C ILE A 290 -55.13 -16.79 -35.78
N ARG A 291 -54.37 -16.77 -36.88
CA ARG A 291 -54.92 -16.86 -38.24
C ARG A 291 -55.68 -18.16 -38.45
N GLU A 292 -55.14 -19.29 -38.01
CA GLU A 292 -55.80 -20.59 -38.14
C GLU A 292 -57.11 -20.66 -37.35
N ILE A 293 -57.11 -20.16 -36.11
CA ILE A 293 -58.32 -20.04 -35.28
C ILE A 293 -59.37 -19.19 -36.00
N PHE A 294 -58.98 -18.04 -36.55
CA PHE A 294 -59.87 -17.15 -37.31
C PHE A 294 -60.48 -17.86 -38.53
N LEU A 295 -59.68 -18.60 -39.30
CA LEU A 295 -60.15 -19.35 -40.47
C LEU A 295 -61.11 -20.49 -40.09
N ILE A 296 -60.90 -21.15 -38.95
CA ILE A 296 -61.81 -22.17 -38.42
C ILE A 296 -63.14 -21.54 -38.01
N GLY A 297 -63.12 -20.38 -37.33
CA GLY A 297 -64.32 -19.64 -36.97
C GLY A 297 -65.18 -19.30 -38.19
N LYS A 298 -64.56 -18.72 -39.22
CA LYS A 298 -65.26 -18.33 -40.46
C LYS A 298 -65.93 -19.51 -41.19
N ARG A 299 -65.34 -20.72 -41.14
CA ARG A 299 -65.93 -21.93 -41.75
C ARG A 299 -67.13 -22.50 -40.98
N LYS A 300 -67.29 -22.17 -39.69
CA LYS A 300 -68.46 -22.60 -38.91
C LYS A 300 -69.68 -21.70 -39.09
N GLU A 301 -69.46 -20.47 -39.55
CA GLU A 301 -70.52 -19.48 -39.82
C GLU A 301 -71.07 -19.56 -41.25
N SER A 302 -70.39 -20.26 -42.16
CA SER A 302 -70.81 -20.54 -43.54
C SER A 302 -71.47 -21.91 -43.67
#